data_AF-A0A2E1I6C1-F1
#
_entry.id   AF-A0A2E1I6C1-F1
#
_cell.length_a   1.000
_cell.length_b   1.000
_cell.length_c   1.000
_cell.angle_alpha   90.00
_cell.angle_beta   90.00
_cell.angle_gamma   90.00
#
_symmetry.space_group_name_H-M   'P 1'
#
loop_
_entity.id
_entity.type
_entity.pdbx_description
1 polymer ?
#
loop_
_entity_poly.entity_id
_entity_poly.type
_entity_poly.pdbx_seq_one_letter_code
_entity_poly.pdbx_strand_id
1 'polypeptide(L)'
;MSKFQNKIINGDCLKELKKIPNKTFDLVFADPPYNMQIGDRLTRPDASKVNGVNDKWDQFNSFEHYDDFCKAWLAECKRILKDNGSIWVIGSYHNIFRLGYHLQNLNYWLLNDV
;
A
#
# COMPACT_ATOMS: atom_id res chain seq x y z
N MET A 1 18.53 -3.68 21.86
CA MET A 1 17.63 -2.96 20.94
C MET A 1 17.21 -3.91 19.82
N SER A 2 15.94 -3.88 19.40
CA SER A 2 15.47 -4.68 18.26
C SER A 2 16.28 -4.33 17.00
N LYS A 3 16.64 -5.34 16.18
CA LYS A 3 17.36 -5.19 14.90
C LYS A 3 16.69 -4.18 13.94
N PHE A 4 15.41 -3.88 14.15
CA PHE A 4 14.58 -3.04 13.27
C PHE A 4 14.24 -1.66 13.85
N GLN A 5 14.69 -1.35 15.07
CA GLN A 5 14.37 -0.08 15.71
C GLN A 5 15.11 1.09 15.03
N ASN A 6 14.37 2.18 14.76
CA ASN A 6 14.90 3.43 14.17
C ASN A 6 15.72 3.20 12.89
N LYS A 7 15.24 2.31 12.02
CA LYS A 7 15.96 1.90 10.81
C LYS A 7 15.16 2.19 9.56
N ILE A 8 15.83 2.85 8.59
CA ILE A 8 15.32 3.00 7.23
C ILE A 8 15.92 1.90 6.38
N ILE A 9 15.08 1.19 5.64
CA ILE A 9 15.50 0.16 4.69
C ILE A 9 15.25 0.72 3.29
N ASN A 10 16.31 0.90 2.52
CA ASN A 10 16.20 1.28 1.11
C ASN A 10 16.09 0.00 0.27
N GLY A 11 14.89 -0.28 -0.23
CA GLY A 11 14.64 -1.44 -1.07
C GLY A 11 13.17 -1.60 -1.44
N ASP A 12 12.91 -2.54 -2.32
CA ASP A 12 11.56 -2.98 -2.71
C ASP A 12 10.87 -3.65 -1.52
N CYS A 13 9.69 -3.16 -1.13
CA CYS A 13 8.96 -3.68 0.02
C CYS A 13 8.68 -5.19 -0.07
N LEU A 14 8.36 -5.73 -1.25
CA LEU A 14 8.09 -7.16 -1.44
C LEU A 14 9.33 -8.03 -1.22
N LYS A 15 10.53 -7.46 -1.40
CA LYS A 15 11.80 -8.15 -1.13
C LYS A 15 12.22 -7.97 0.33
N GLU A 16 12.08 -6.77 0.88
CA GLU A 16 12.52 -6.47 2.24
C GLU A 16 11.61 -7.06 3.31
N LEU A 17 10.29 -7.06 3.10
CA LEU A 17 9.33 -7.64 4.05
C LEU A 17 9.60 -9.15 4.27
N LYS A 18 9.96 -9.88 3.21
CA LYS A 18 10.30 -11.32 3.29
C LYS A 18 11.49 -11.62 4.20
N LYS A 19 12.36 -10.65 4.47
CA LYS A 19 13.53 -10.80 5.35
C LYS A 19 13.18 -10.60 6.83
N ILE A 20 11.98 -10.13 7.12
CA ILE A 20 11.50 -9.85 8.47
C ILE A 20 10.84 -11.12 9.02
N PRO A 21 11.18 -11.58 10.25
CA PRO A 21 10.53 -12.72 10.87
C PRO A 21 9.01 -12.53 11.06
N ASN A 22 8.28 -13.63 11.20
CA ASN A 22 6.85 -13.59 11.50
C ASN A 22 6.61 -12.87 12.85
N LYS A 23 5.46 -12.24 13.02
CA LYS A 23 5.01 -11.67 14.31
C LYS A 23 6.02 -10.72 14.97
N THR A 24 6.65 -9.87 14.16
CA THR A 24 7.70 -8.94 14.58
C THR A 24 7.13 -7.60 15.06
N PHE A 25 6.13 -7.06 14.38
CA PHE A 25 5.64 -5.69 14.62
C PHE A 25 4.24 -5.66 15.22
N ASP A 26 3.99 -4.64 16.04
CA ASP A 26 2.70 -4.37 16.67
C ASP A 26 1.74 -3.60 15.73
N LEU A 27 2.30 -2.78 14.83
CA LEU A 27 1.53 -1.93 13.93
C LEU A 27 2.22 -1.82 12.56
N VAL A 28 1.42 -1.82 11.50
CA VAL A 28 1.84 -1.45 10.14
C VAL A 28 1.01 -0.26 9.68
N PHE A 29 1.65 0.71 9.05
CA PHE A 29 0.99 1.78 8.31
C PHE A 29 1.42 1.68 6.85
N ALA A 30 0.47 1.66 5.92
CA ALA A 30 0.71 1.53 4.50
C ALA A 30 -0.01 2.62 3.72
N ASP A 31 0.77 3.42 2.99
CA ASP A 31 0.31 4.36 1.96
C ASP A 31 0.83 3.82 0.61
N PRO A 32 0.12 2.86 -0.02
CA PRO A 32 0.56 2.23 -1.26
C PRO A 32 0.38 3.18 -2.45
N PRO A 33 0.94 2.88 -3.64
CA PRO A 33 0.53 3.53 -4.88
C PRO A 33 -0.99 3.44 -5.09
N TYR A 34 -1.63 4.50 -5.58
CA TYR A 34 -3.09 4.60 -5.72
C TYR A 34 -3.58 4.14 -7.09
N ASN A 35 -2.67 3.94 -8.05
CA ASN A 35 -3.01 3.63 -9.42
C ASN A 35 -3.99 4.69 -9.96
N MET A 36 -3.55 5.95 -9.94
CA MET A 36 -4.40 7.12 -10.22
C MET A 36 -4.95 7.15 -11.66
N GLN A 37 -4.42 6.31 -12.57
CA GLN A 37 -4.88 6.20 -13.97
C GLN A 37 -5.04 7.55 -14.66
N ILE A 38 -4.13 8.48 -14.37
CA ILE A 38 -4.24 9.86 -14.86
C ILE A 38 -4.17 9.84 -16.39
N GLY A 39 -5.24 10.34 -17.01
CA GLY A 39 -5.32 10.55 -18.46
C GLY A 39 -4.49 11.75 -18.93
N ASP A 40 -4.91 12.38 -20.02
CA ASP A 40 -4.17 13.48 -20.64
C ASP A 40 -4.12 14.77 -19.77
N ARG A 41 -3.33 15.74 -20.26
CA ARG A 41 -2.98 17.02 -19.60
C ARG A 41 -4.17 17.71 -18.94
N LEU A 42 -4.10 17.86 -17.61
CA LEU A 42 -4.97 18.73 -16.84
C LEU A 42 -4.38 20.16 -16.78
N THR A 43 -5.20 21.18 -17.05
CA THR A 43 -4.85 22.61 -16.96
C THR A 43 -5.65 23.30 -15.86
N ARG A 44 -5.05 24.34 -15.28
CA ARG A 44 -5.69 25.25 -14.33
C ARG A 44 -6.45 26.37 -15.07
N PRO A 45 -7.31 27.14 -14.39
CA PRO A 45 -8.01 28.28 -15.00
C PRO A 45 -7.10 29.35 -15.62
N ASP A 46 -5.87 29.48 -15.13
CA ASP A 46 -4.83 30.37 -15.67
C ASP A 46 -4.03 29.74 -16.85
N ALA A 47 -4.54 28.63 -17.41
CA ALA A 47 -3.91 27.81 -18.45
C ALA A 47 -2.58 27.13 -18.06
N SER A 48 -2.12 27.24 -16.81
CA SER A 48 -0.93 26.51 -16.36
C SER A 48 -1.21 25.00 -16.24
N LYS A 49 -0.19 24.17 -16.48
CA LYS A 49 -0.32 22.71 -16.39
C LYS A 49 -0.35 22.26 -14.93
N VAL A 50 -1.25 21.34 -14.59
CA VAL A 50 -1.22 20.67 -13.28
C VAL A 50 -0.08 19.66 -13.25
N ASN A 51 0.72 19.70 -12.17
CA ASN A 51 1.73 18.69 -11.89
C ASN A 51 1.10 17.56 -11.07
N GLY A 52 0.46 16.60 -11.75
CA GLY A 52 -0.11 15.42 -11.13
C GLY A 52 0.93 14.33 -10.85
N VAL A 53 0.51 13.28 -10.13
CA VAL A 53 1.34 12.10 -9.87
C VAL A 53 1.42 11.26 -11.14
N ASN A 54 2.54 11.34 -11.86
CA ASN A 54 2.76 10.59 -13.10
C ASN A 54 4.01 9.69 -13.03
N ASP A 55 4.52 9.45 -11.82
CA ASP A 55 5.67 8.62 -11.57
C ASP A 55 5.42 7.14 -11.91
N LYS A 56 6.49 6.44 -12.31
CA LYS A 56 6.41 5.03 -12.73
C LYS A 56 5.90 4.07 -11.63
N TRP A 57 6.07 4.43 -10.37
CA TRP A 57 5.63 3.59 -9.24
C TRP A 57 4.11 3.57 -9.07
N ASP A 58 3.38 4.50 -9.70
CA ASP A 58 1.91 4.57 -9.68
C ASP A 58 1.26 4.05 -10.97
N GLN A 59 2.04 3.45 -11.87
CA GLN A 59 1.57 2.99 -13.17
C GLN A 59 1.40 1.46 -13.19
N PHE A 60 0.17 1.01 -13.40
CA PHE A 60 -0.17 -0.41 -13.50
C PHE A 60 -0.83 -0.72 -14.84
N ASN A 61 -0.45 -1.83 -15.45
CA ASN A 61 -0.98 -2.27 -16.75
C ASN A 61 -2.46 -2.66 -16.72
N SER A 62 -2.99 -3.05 -15.56
CA SER A 62 -4.38 -3.46 -15.38
C SER A 62 -4.75 -3.45 -13.89
N PHE A 63 -6.05 -3.55 -13.59
CA PHE A 63 -6.51 -3.77 -12.21
C PHE A 63 -6.01 -5.10 -11.63
N GLU A 64 -5.87 -6.14 -12.45
CA GLU A 64 -5.32 -7.42 -12.01
C GLU A 64 -3.85 -7.29 -11.59
N HIS A 65 -3.04 -6.58 -12.38
CA HIS A 65 -1.65 -6.29 -12.01
C HIS A 65 -1.55 -5.51 -10.68
N TYR A 66 -2.44 -4.53 -10.48
CA TYR A 66 -2.52 -3.80 -9.22
C TYR A 66 -2.95 -4.69 -8.05
N ASP A 67 -3.96 -5.54 -8.26
CA ASP A 67 -4.45 -6.46 -7.24
C ASP A 67 -3.38 -7.46 -6.79
N ASP A 68 -2.63 -8.02 -7.73
CA ASP A 68 -1.60 -9.00 -7.42
C ASP A 68 -0.44 -8.36 -6.66
N PHE A 69 -0.08 -7.12 -7.02
CA PHE A 69 0.83 -6.31 -6.22
C PHE A 69 0.28 -6.08 -4.80
N CYS A 70 -0.98 -5.67 -4.67
CA CYS A 70 -1.63 -5.40 -3.39
C CYS A 70 -1.70 -6.63 -2.48
N LYS A 71 -2.17 -7.77 -3.00
CA LYS A 71 -2.23 -9.03 -2.24
C LYS A 71 -0.86 -9.44 -1.74
N ALA A 72 0.19 -9.28 -2.57
CA ALA A 72 1.54 -9.70 -2.22
C ALA A 72 2.09 -8.93 -1.00
N TRP A 73 1.96 -7.61 -0.97
CA TRP A 73 2.46 -6.84 0.18
C TRP A 73 1.54 -6.97 1.40
N LEU A 74 0.21 -7.04 1.22
CA LEU A 74 -0.74 -7.23 2.32
C LEU A 74 -0.53 -8.57 3.03
N ALA A 75 -0.27 -9.66 2.28
CA ALA A 75 0.01 -10.97 2.86
C ALA A 75 1.30 -10.96 3.71
N GLU A 76 2.35 -10.27 3.23
CA GLU A 76 3.57 -10.10 4.00
C GLU A 76 3.36 -9.23 5.24
N CYS A 77 2.58 -8.14 5.14
CA CYS A 77 2.19 -7.33 6.28
C CYS A 77 1.45 -8.16 7.34
N LYS A 78 0.52 -9.04 6.95
CA LYS A 78 -0.19 -9.94 7.87
C LYS A 78 0.79 -10.86 8.59
N ARG A 79 1.75 -11.43 7.86
CA ARG A 79 2.75 -12.37 8.39
C ARG A 79 3.67 -11.71 9.44
N ILE A 80 4.10 -10.47 9.20
CA ILE A 80 5.00 -9.76 10.11
C ILE A 80 4.30 -9.12 11.30
N LEU A 81 2.97 -8.97 11.26
CA LEU A 81 2.18 -8.51 12.41
C LEU A 81 2.06 -9.60 13.46
N LYS A 82 2.13 -9.20 14.74
CA LYS A 82 1.77 -10.07 15.87
C LYS A 82 0.29 -10.45 15.81
N ASP A 83 -0.10 -11.47 16.56
CA ASP A 83 -1.49 -11.95 16.59
C ASP A 83 -2.47 -10.86 17.07
N ASN A 84 -2.00 -9.93 17.91
CA ASN A 84 -2.73 -8.76 18.40
C ASN A 84 -2.33 -7.45 17.69
N GLY A 85 -1.60 -7.54 16.57
CA GLY A 85 -1.16 -6.39 15.81
C GLY A 85 -2.27 -5.81 14.92
N SER A 86 -2.08 -4.56 14.51
CA SER A 86 -3.04 -3.83 13.64
C SER A 86 -2.38 -3.30 12.37
N ILE A 87 -3.18 -3.02 11.34
CA ILE A 87 -2.74 -2.36 10.12
C ILE A 87 -3.65 -1.16 9.83
N TRP A 88 -3.05 -0.07 9.37
CA TRP A 88 -3.73 1.04 8.72
C TRP A 88 -3.31 1.09 7.27
N VAL A 89 -4.29 1.13 6.37
CA VAL A 89 -4.07 1.30 4.94
C VAL A 89 -4.86 2.52 4.48
N ILE A 90 -4.19 3.47 3.85
CA ILE A 90 -4.83 4.66 3.30
C ILE A 90 -4.96 4.55 1.78
N GLY A 91 -5.97 5.19 1.23
CA GLY A 91 -6.25 5.22 -0.20
C GLY A 91 -7.30 6.27 -0.52
N SER A 92 -7.55 6.45 -1.81
CA SER A 92 -8.67 7.24 -2.31
C SER A 92 -9.68 6.32 -3.00
N TYR A 93 -10.73 6.90 -3.60
CA TYR A 93 -11.73 6.12 -4.34
C TYR A 93 -11.14 5.25 -5.47
N HIS A 94 -9.94 5.58 -5.98
CA HIS A 94 -9.26 4.82 -7.03
C HIS A 94 -8.87 3.41 -6.59
N ASN A 95 -8.48 3.22 -5.32
CA ASN A 95 -7.92 1.96 -4.84
C ASN A 95 -8.52 1.42 -3.54
N ILE A 96 -9.09 2.27 -2.67
CA ILE A 96 -9.45 1.86 -1.31
C ILE A 96 -10.44 0.70 -1.26
N PHE A 97 -11.38 0.62 -2.22
CA PHE A 97 -12.33 -0.48 -2.32
C PHE A 97 -11.66 -1.82 -2.70
N ARG A 98 -10.62 -1.79 -3.55
CA ARG A 98 -9.84 -2.99 -3.91
C ARG A 98 -9.01 -3.46 -2.71
N LEU A 99 -8.38 -2.52 -2.02
CA LEU A 99 -7.62 -2.79 -0.80
C LEU A 99 -8.52 -3.38 0.30
N GLY A 100 -9.71 -2.80 0.51
CA GLY A 100 -10.71 -3.33 1.44
C GLY A 100 -11.12 -4.77 1.11
N TYR A 101 -11.39 -5.05 -0.16
CA TYR A 101 -11.68 -6.42 -0.63
C TYR A 101 -10.52 -7.39 -0.30
N HIS A 102 -9.27 -7.04 -0.59
CA HIS A 102 -8.14 -7.92 -0.33
C HIS A 102 -7.86 -8.08 1.17
N LEU A 103 -8.01 -7.02 1.98
CA LEU A 103 -7.88 -7.08 3.44
C LEU A 103 -8.85 -8.12 4.02
N GLN A 104 -10.13 -8.05 3.66
CA GLN A 104 -11.13 -9.01 4.17
C GLN A 104 -10.83 -10.45 3.71
N ASN A 105 -10.44 -10.65 2.44
CA ASN A 105 -10.09 -11.97 1.92
C ASN A 105 -8.77 -12.54 2.48
N LEU A 106 -7.91 -11.68 3.05
CA LEU A 106 -6.71 -12.09 3.79
C LEU A 106 -6.99 -12.26 5.30
N ASN A 107 -8.26 -12.32 5.71
CA ASN A 107 -8.69 -12.49 7.10
C ASN A 107 -8.19 -11.37 8.02
N TYR A 108 -8.15 -10.14 7.54
CA TYR A 108 -8.17 -8.98 8.43
C TYR A 108 -9.59 -8.72 8.91
N TRP A 109 -9.70 -8.25 10.15
CA TRP A 109 -10.96 -7.77 10.69
C TRP A 109 -10.97 -6.24 10.59
N LEU A 110 -11.86 -5.69 9.76
CA LEU A 110 -12.00 -4.24 9.62
C LEU A 110 -12.70 -3.69 10.86
N LEU A 111 -11.98 -2.86 11.62
CA LEU A 111 -12.50 -2.23 12.83
C LEU A 111 -13.26 -0.94 12.51
N ASN A 112 -12.70 -0.14 11.61
CA ASN A 112 -13.22 1.16 11.22
C ASN A 112 -12.89 1.46 9.75
N ASP A 113 -13.74 2.28 9.15
CA ASP A 113 -13.48 3.05 7.92
C ASP A 113 -13.56 4.52 8.34
N VAL A 114 -12.53 5.32 8.01
CA VAL A 114 -12.27 6.66 8.57
C VAL A 114 -12.08 7.69 7.47
#